data_AF-A0AAF1JX04-F1
#
_entry.id   AF-A0AAF1JX04-F1
#
_cell.length_a   1.000
_cell.length_b   1.000
_cell.length_c   1.000
_cell.angle_alpha   90.00
_cell.angle_beta   90.00
_cell.angle_gamma   90.00
#
_symmetry.space_group_name_H-M   'P 1'
#
loop_
_entity.id
_entity.type
_entity.pdbx_description
1 polymer ?
#
loop_
_entity_poly.entity_id
_entity_poly.type
_entity_poly.pdbx_seq_one_letter_code
_entity_poly.pdbx_strand_id
1 'polypeptide(L)' 'MSELVVDRKREEKLAEIERLLNDPEAEMDAHRVWALLAEVARPAVHPR' A
#
# COMPACT_ATOMS: atom_id res chain seq x y z
N MET A 1 5.46 -9.49 -17.69
CA MET A 1 4.41 -10.07 -16.82
C MET A 1 4.60 -9.69 -15.35
N SER A 2 5.83 -9.75 -14.81
CA SER A 2 6.08 -9.45 -13.38
C SER A 2 5.91 -7.98 -12.97
N GLU A 3 6.23 -7.03 -13.86
CA GLU A 3 6.15 -5.58 -13.59
C GLU A 3 4.70 -5.11 -13.40
N LEU A 4 3.79 -5.50 -14.30
CA LEU A 4 2.34 -5.25 -14.18
C LEU A 4 1.72 -5.81 -12.89
N VAL A 5 2.26 -6.91 -12.35
CA VAL A 5 1.78 -7.50 -11.09
C VAL A 5 2.28 -6.71 -9.88
N VAL A 6 3.48 -6.14 -9.96
CA VAL A 6 4.03 -5.25 -8.91
C VAL A 6 3.26 -3.94 -8.86
N ASP A 7 2.95 -3.37 -10.03
CA ASP A 7 2.18 -2.12 -10.13
C ASP A 7 0.76 -2.29 -9.57
N ARG A 8 0.05 -3.37 -9.94
CA ARG A 8 -1.29 -3.64 -9.40
C ARG A 8 -1.29 -3.80 -7.88
N LYS A 9 -0.33 -4.54 -7.32
CA LYS A 9 -0.21 -4.70 -5.87
C LYS A 9 0.10 -3.37 -5.16
N ARG A 10 0.80 -2.47 -5.82
CA ARG A 10 1.08 -1.13 -5.30
C ARG A 10 -0.17 -0.26 -5.32
N GLU A 11 -0.95 -0.31 -6.39
CA GLU A 11 -2.25 0.38 -6.52
C GLU A 11 -3.25 -0.09 -5.46
N GLU A 12 -3.37 -1.42 -5.25
CA GLU A 12 -4.23 -1.99 -4.21
C GLU A 12 -3.90 -1.46 -2.80
N LYS A 13 -2.59 -1.33 -2.49
CA LYS A 13 -2.14 -0.78 -1.19
C LYS A 13 -2.43 0.71 -1.07
N LEU A 14 -2.29 1.47 -2.16
CA LEU A 14 -2.60 2.90 -2.18
C LEU A 14 -4.10 3.13 -1.98
N ALA A 15 -4.96 2.35 -2.64
CA ALA A 15 -6.41 2.44 -2.46
C ALA A 15 -6.83 2.13 -1.01
N GLU A 16 -6.18 1.16 -0.35
CA GLU A 16 -6.43 0.87 1.07
C GLU A 16 -5.97 2.01 1.99
N ILE A 17 -4.82 2.64 1.71
CA ILE A 17 -4.37 3.83 2.46
C ILE A 17 -5.38 4.97 2.30
N GLU A 18 -5.84 5.23 1.07
CA GLU A 18 -6.84 6.26 0.80
C GLU A 18 -8.14 5.99 1.56
N ARG A 19 -8.62 4.73 1.58
CA ARG A 19 -9.80 4.35 2.35
C ARG A 19 -9.59 4.59 3.85
N LEU A 20 -8.51 4.08 4.43
CA LEU A 20 -8.25 4.23 5.88
C LEU A 20 -8.09 5.68 6.34
N LEU A 21 -7.67 6.58 5.46
CA LEU A 21 -7.46 7.99 5.78
C LEU A 21 -8.68 8.89 5.50
N ASN A 22 -9.55 8.49 4.55
CA ASN A 22 -10.61 9.37 4.06
C ASN A 22 -12.03 8.82 4.25
N ASP A 23 -12.19 7.53 4.57
CA ASP A 23 -13.49 6.93 4.83
C ASP A 23 -13.85 7.08 6.32
N PRO A 24 -14.87 7.88 6.68
CA PRO A 24 -15.28 8.06 8.07
C PRO A 24 -15.90 6.80 8.69
N GLU A 25 -16.34 5.82 7.89
CA GLU A 25 -16.82 4.53 8.37
C GLU A 25 -15.69 3.53 8.60
N ALA A 26 -14.51 3.77 8.02
CA ALA A 26 -13.34 2.96 8.26
C ALA A 26 -12.71 3.33 9.60
N GLU A 27 -12.50 2.33 10.47
CA GLU A 27 -11.70 2.53 11.67
C GLU A 27 -10.27 2.88 11.28
N MET A 28 -9.82 4.07 11.67
CA MET A 28 -8.49 4.56 11.36
C MET A 28 -7.44 3.79 12.19
N ASP A 29 -6.96 2.67 11.66
CA ASP A 29 -5.82 1.94 12.20
C ASP A 29 -4.50 2.58 11.72
N ALA A 30 -3.94 3.45 12.56
CA ALA A 30 -2.68 4.13 12.28
C ALA A 30 -1.51 3.16 12.04
N HIS A 31 -1.46 2.02 12.75
CA HIS A 31 -0.38 1.04 12.58
C HIS A 31 -0.46 0.41 11.18
N ARG A 32 -1.67 0.07 10.73
CA ARG A 32 -1.90 -0.47 9.39
C ARG A 32 -1.56 0.55 8.29
N VAL A 33 -1.93 1.81 8.46
CA VAL A 33 -1.55 2.88 7.52
C VAL A 33 -0.02 2.99 7.41
N TRP A 34 0.69 3.03 8.53
CA TRP A 34 2.15 3.12 8.52
C TRP A 34 2.82 1.89 7.90
N ALA A 35 2.30 0.69 8.16
CA ALA A 35 2.79 -0.53 7.53
C ALA A 35 2.62 -0.50 6.01
N LEU A 36 1.43 -0.12 5.51
CA LEU A 36 1.16 -0.01 4.08
C LEU A 36 2.04 1.04 3.40
N LEU A 37 2.23 2.21 4.03
CA LEU A 37 3.12 3.25 3.54
C LEU A 37 4.58 2.76 3.44
N ALA A 38 5.06 2.03 4.45
CA ALA A 38 6.41 1.46 4.44
C ALA A 38 6.59 0.41 3.33
N GLU A 39 5.56 -0.37 3.02
CA GLU A 39 5.59 -1.35 1.94
C GLU A 39 5.57 -0.71 0.55
N VAL A 40 4.81 0.38 0.37
CA VAL A 40 4.73 1.13 -0.89
C VAL A 40 6.00 1.94 -1.15
N ALA A 41 6.62 2.47 -0.09
CA ALA A 41 7.86 3.25 -0.16
C ALA A 41 9.10 2.37 -0.36
N ARG A 42 9.02 1.07 -0.06
CA ARG A 42 10.15 0.15 -0.25
C ARG A 42 10.38 -0.04 -1.76
N PRO A 43 11.58 0.27 -2.27
CA PRO A 43 11.92 -0.07 -3.65
C PRO A 43 11.76 -1.58 -3.82
N ALA A 44 11.20 -2.02 -4.95
CA ALA A 44 11.20 -3.44 -5.31
C ALA A 44 12.66 -3.89 -5.35
N VAL A 45 13.15 -4.47 -4.25
CA VAL A 45 14.53 -4.91 -4.13
C VAL A 45 14.70 -6.00 -5.18
N HIS A 46 15.41 -5.71 -6.26
CA HIS A 46 15.89 -6.74 -7.16
C HIS A 46 16.86 -7.62 -6.35
N PRO A 47 16.56 -8.91 -6.15
CA PRO A 47 17.55 -9.81 -5.55
C PRO A 47 18.77 -9.83 -6.49
N ARG A 48 19.94 -9.51 -5.94
CA ARG A 48 21.23 -9.72 -6.62
C ARG A 48 21.57 -11.20 -6.70
#